data_AF-A0ABD1EZG3-F1
#
_entry.id   AF-A0ABD1EZG3-F1
#
_cell.length_a   1.000
_cell.length_b   1.000
_cell.length_c   1.000
_cell.angle_alpha   90.00
_cell.angle_beta   90.00
_cell.angle_gamma   90.00
#
_symmetry.space_group_name_H-M   'P 1'
#
loop_
_entity.id
_entity.type
_entity.pdbx_description
1 polymer ?
#
loop_
_entity_poly.entity_id
_entity_poly.type
_entity_poly.pdbx_seq_one_letter_code
_entity_poly.pdbx_strand_id
1 'polypeptide(L)'
;MALLASWLTGRHLWKSVTTLIFLVIFTLAYSTSPPHPCQCWPDWQPIKDEHEYYCKDTKSEKTFHCNIDLPPICKCKENGQIINRPLGEVNCVEIGRTFDNINCEPDSQWKTWFDKYPQYRLYH
;
A
#
# COMPACT_ATOMS: atom_id res chain seq x y z
N MET A 1 54.60 -31.04 24.73
CA MET A 1 53.13 -30.81 24.73
C MET A 1 52.79 -29.61 23.83
N ALA A 2 52.90 -29.74 22.50
CA ALA A 2 52.68 -28.59 21.59
C ALA A 2 51.80 -28.91 20.37
N LEU A 3 51.37 -30.17 20.17
CA LEU A 3 50.65 -30.59 18.97
C LEU A 3 49.12 -30.65 19.13
N LEU A 4 48.60 -30.54 20.36
CA LEU A 4 47.16 -30.58 20.64
C LEU A 4 46.49 -29.20 20.63
N ALA A 5 47.26 -28.12 20.83
CA ALA A 5 46.72 -26.75 20.90
C ALA A 5 46.32 -26.19 19.51
N SER A 6 47.01 -26.61 18.45
CA SER A 6 46.75 -26.14 17.08
C SER A 6 45.48 -26.71 16.45
N TRP A 7 44.96 -27.83 16.96
CA TRP A 7 43.75 -28.49 16.45
C TRP A 7 42.46 -27.93 17.04
N LEU A 8 42.50 -27.39 18.26
CA LEU A 8 41.33 -26.82 18.94
C LEU A 8 41.04 -25.39 18.46
N THR A 9 42.09 -24.59 18.22
CA THR A 9 41.97 -23.23 17.68
C THR A 9 41.48 -23.22 16.22
N GLY A 10 41.93 -24.17 15.40
CA GLY A 10 41.48 -24.30 14.01
C GLY A 10 39.99 -24.63 13.88
N ARG A 11 39.45 -25.53 14.73
CA ARG A 11 38.00 -25.84 14.73
C ARG A 11 37.14 -24.69 15.21
N HIS A 12 37.63 -23.90 16.16
CA HIS A 12 36.90 -22.73 16.68
C HIS A 12 36.89 -21.59 15.66
N LEU A 13 38.03 -21.34 15.00
CA LEU A 13 38.15 -20.34 13.94
C LEU A 13 37.23 -20.68 12.75
N TRP A 14 37.16 -21.96 12.37
CA TRP A 14 36.35 -22.40 11.23
C TRP A 14 34.84 -22.31 11.50
N LYS A 15 34.41 -22.56 12.74
CA LYS A 15 33.02 -22.31 13.19
C LYS A 15 32.68 -20.82 13.19
N SER A 16 33.57 -19.97 13.72
CA SER A 16 33.35 -18.52 13.73
C SER A 16 33.30 -17.92 12.32
N VAL A 17 34.16 -18.39 11.40
CA VAL A 17 34.16 -17.95 10.00
C VAL A 17 32.89 -18.39 9.27
N THR A 18 32.45 -19.63 9.47
CA THR A 18 31.20 -20.11 8.85
C THR A 18 29.98 -19.38 9.40
N THR A 19 29.89 -19.10 10.70
CA THR A 19 28.80 -18.29 11.26
C THR A 19 28.78 -16.86 10.71
N LEU A 20 29.95 -16.23 10.54
CA LEU A 20 30.07 -14.90 9.91
C LEU A 20 29.62 -14.92 8.45
N ILE A 21 30.02 -15.93 7.68
CA ILE A 21 29.61 -16.08 6.26
C ILE A 21 28.11 -16.27 6.16
N PHE A 22 27.51 -17.11 7.01
CA PHE A 22 26.05 -17.30 7.04
C PHE A 22 25.31 -16.01 7.41
N LEU A 23 25.79 -15.24 8.39
CA LEU A 23 25.22 -13.93 8.74
C LEU A 23 25.28 -12.94 7.58
N VAL A 24 26.41 -12.87 6.87
CA VAL A 24 26.57 -11.98 5.71
C VAL A 24 25.62 -12.39 4.58
N ILE A 25 25.53 -13.68 4.24
CA ILE A 25 24.60 -14.18 3.21
C ILE A 25 23.14 -13.92 3.62
N PHE A 26 22.78 -14.08 4.90
CA PHE A 26 21.44 -13.81 5.39
C PHE A 26 21.09 -12.31 5.30
N THR A 27 22.03 -11.41 5.61
CA THR A 27 21.80 -9.95 5.45
C THR A 27 21.68 -9.53 3.98
N LEU A 28 22.41 -10.18 3.07
CA LEU A 28 22.31 -9.93 1.62
C LEU A 28 20.97 -10.43 1.04
N ALA A 29 20.47 -11.59 1.50
CA ALA A 29 19.21 -12.17 1.03
C ALA A 29 17.96 -11.35 1.41
N TYR A 30 18.00 -10.60 2.51
CA TYR A 30 16.91 -9.70 2.90
C TYR A 30 16.89 -8.36 2.13
N SER A 31 17.89 -8.11 1.27
CA SER A 31 18.02 -6.81 0.57
C SER A 31 17.60 -6.84 -0.91
N THR A 32 17.18 -7.99 -1.45
CA THR A 32 17.05 -8.17 -2.92
C THR A 32 15.64 -8.10 -3.50
N SER A 33 14.66 -7.56 -2.79
CA SER A 33 13.43 -7.12 -3.44
C SER A 33 13.15 -5.68 -3.03
N PRO A 34 13.39 -4.68 -3.89
CA PRO A 34 12.72 -3.41 -3.69
C PRO A 34 11.22 -3.70 -3.49
N PRO A 35 10.53 -3.04 -2.54
CA PRO A 35 9.08 -3.17 -2.46
C PRO A 35 8.53 -2.95 -3.86
N HIS A 36 7.61 -3.82 -4.31
CA HIS A 36 6.94 -3.63 -5.59
C HIS A 36 6.53 -2.15 -5.63
N PRO A 37 6.91 -1.37 -6.67
CA PRO A 37 6.81 0.09 -6.61
C PRO A 37 5.36 0.56 -6.47
N CYS A 38 4.41 -0.35 -6.62
CA CYS A 38 2.99 -0.14 -6.50
C CYS A 38 2.38 -0.95 -5.36
N GLN A 39 1.96 -0.27 -4.28
CA GLN A 39 1.08 -0.80 -3.24
C GLN A 39 -0.36 -0.34 -3.51
N CYS A 40 -1.28 -1.30 -3.57
CA CYS A 40 -2.70 -1.08 -3.80
C CYS A 40 -3.53 -1.38 -2.55
N TRP A 41 -4.76 -0.87 -2.54
CA TRP A 41 -5.74 -1.18 -1.50
C TRP A 41 -6.15 -2.67 -1.54
N PRO A 42 -6.77 -3.20 -0.46
CA PRO A 42 -7.32 -4.54 -0.49
C PRO A 42 -8.29 -4.73 -1.66
N ASP A 43 -8.21 -5.87 -2.34
CA ASP A 43 -8.98 -6.23 -3.55
C ASP A 43 -8.67 -5.42 -4.83
N TRP A 44 -7.66 -4.55 -4.79
CA TRP A 44 -7.19 -3.78 -5.94
C TRP A 44 -5.87 -4.37 -6.46
N GLN A 45 -5.74 -4.44 -7.79
CA GLN A 45 -4.58 -5.03 -8.44
C GLN A 45 -3.71 -3.99 -9.12
N PRO A 46 -2.38 -4.11 -9.04
CA PRO A 46 -1.48 -3.25 -9.79
C PRO A 46 -1.61 -3.57 -11.28
N ILE A 47 -1.83 -2.54 -12.09
CA ILE A 47 -1.77 -2.59 -13.55
C ILE A 47 -0.67 -1.64 -14.04
N LYS A 48 -0.11 -1.92 -15.21
CA LYS A 48 0.83 -1.04 -15.88
C LYS A 48 0.15 -0.44 -17.10
N ASP A 49 0.12 0.89 -17.17
CA ASP A 49 -0.36 1.62 -18.33
C ASP A 49 0.79 2.45 -18.90
N GLU A 50 1.19 2.12 -20.13
CA GLU A 50 2.37 2.63 -20.84
C GLU A 50 3.67 2.63 -20.00
N HIS A 51 3.85 3.68 -19.20
CA HIS A 51 5.03 3.98 -18.38
C HIS A 51 4.74 4.11 -16.89
N GLU A 52 3.47 4.08 -16.47
CA GLU A 52 3.05 4.29 -15.09
C GLU A 52 2.36 3.06 -14.51
N TYR A 53 2.39 2.96 -13.18
CA TYR A 53 1.67 1.92 -12.44
C TYR A 53 0.46 2.54 -11.77
N TYR A 54 -0.66 1.81 -11.85
CA TYR A 54 -1.93 2.17 -11.24
C TYR A 54 -2.47 0.99 -10.45
N CYS A 55 -3.36 1.27 -9.50
CA CYS A 55 -4.19 0.29 -8.85
C CYS A 55 -5.56 0.29 -9.51
N LYS A 56 -6.01 -0.87 -9.99
CA LYS A 56 -7.33 -1.06 -10.59
C LYS A 56 -8.20 -1.92 -9.68
N ASP A 57 -9.45 -1.52 -9.49
CA ASP A 57 -10.44 -2.33 -8.79
C ASP A 57 -10.73 -3.61 -9.60
N THR A 58 -10.83 -4.75 -8.91
CA THR A 58 -11.21 -6.02 -9.55
C THR A 58 -12.70 -6.08 -9.90
N LYS A 59 -13.52 -5.22 -9.28
CA LYS A 59 -14.99 -5.22 -9.42
C LYS A 59 -15.54 -4.07 -10.25
N SER A 60 -14.73 -3.04 -10.53
CA SER A 60 -15.13 -1.86 -11.32
C SER A 60 -14.00 -1.44 -12.26
N GLU A 61 -14.26 -0.49 -13.16
CA GLU A 61 -13.24 0.03 -14.08
C GLU A 61 -12.37 1.14 -13.47
N LYS A 62 -12.50 1.38 -12.17
CA LYS A 62 -11.84 2.49 -11.49
C LYS A 62 -10.35 2.24 -11.31
N THR A 63 -9.58 3.30 -11.47
CA THR A 63 -8.13 3.29 -11.32
C THR A 63 -7.68 4.45 -10.42
N PHE A 64 -6.67 4.18 -9.60
CA PHE A 64 -5.99 5.17 -8.77
C PHE A 64 -4.48 5.01 -8.93
N HIS A 65 -3.71 6.06 -8.61
CA HIS A 65 -2.27 5.92 -8.59
C HIS A 65 -1.87 4.97 -7.47
N CYS A 66 -0.71 4.34 -7.62
CA CYS A 66 -0.17 3.50 -6.56
C CYS A 66 0.20 4.31 -5.31
N ASN A 67 0.26 3.63 -4.16
CA ASN A 67 0.73 4.20 -2.89
C ASN A 67 -0.10 5.39 -2.39
N ILE A 68 -1.35 5.50 -2.83
CA ILE A 68 -2.33 6.44 -2.31
C ILE A 68 -2.95 5.85 -1.05
N ASP A 69 -3.10 6.66 0.01
CA ASP A 69 -3.75 6.21 1.25
C ASP A 69 -5.20 5.82 0.97
N LEU A 70 -5.71 4.86 1.74
CA LEU A 70 -7.10 4.46 1.67
C LEU A 70 -8.04 5.67 1.90
N PRO A 71 -8.95 6.00 0.97
CA PRO A 71 -9.92 7.06 1.19
C PRO A 71 -10.93 6.65 2.27
N PRO A 72 -11.59 7.62 2.91
CA PRO A 72 -12.76 7.34 3.74
C PRO A 72 -13.85 6.61 2.94
N ILE A 73 -14.76 5.92 3.63
CA ILE A 73 -15.90 5.26 2.98
C ILE A 73 -17.06 6.26 2.85
N CYS A 74 -17.63 6.36 1.66
CA CYS A 74 -18.87 7.12 1.46
C CYS A 74 -20.02 6.49 2.24
N LYS A 75 -20.74 7.30 3.02
CA LYS A 75 -21.99 6.88 3.66
C LYS A 75 -23.12 7.69 3.06
N CYS A 76 -24.08 7.00 2.47
CA CYS A 76 -25.23 7.61 1.82
C CYS A 76 -26.52 7.10 2.42
N LYS A 77 -27.53 7.96 2.49
CA LYS A 77 -28.87 7.57 2.94
C LYS A 77 -29.73 7.18 1.75
N GLU A 78 -30.03 5.90 1.60
CA GLU A 78 -30.96 5.39 0.59
C GLU A 78 -32.17 4.79 1.29
N ASN A 79 -33.38 5.22 0.91
CA ASN A 79 -34.64 4.75 1.50
C ASN A 79 -34.69 4.82 3.03
N GLY A 80 -34.04 5.84 3.61
CA GLY A 80 -33.98 6.03 5.07
C GLY A 80 -32.89 5.21 5.79
N GLN A 81 -32.19 4.30 5.11
CA GLN A 81 -31.09 3.51 5.67
C GLN A 81 -29.73 4.07 5.24
N ILE A 82 -28.73 3.95 6.12
CA ILE A 82 -27.34 4.30 5.79
C ILE A 82 -26.72 3.11 5.06
N ILE A 83 -26.29 3.35 3.83
CA ILE A 83 -25.52 2.42 3.02
C ILE A 83 -24.09 2.92 2.84
N ASN A 84 -23.15 1.97 2.80
CA ASN A 84 -21.76 2.26 2.50
C ASN A 84 -21.55 2.09 1.00
N ARG A 85 -20.94 3.08 0.34
CA ARG A 85 -20.53 2.91 -1.05
C ARG A 85 -19.27 2.06 -1.15
N PRO A 86 -19.03 1.42 -2.31
CA PRO A 86 -17.79 0.71 -2.58
C PRO A 86 -16.55 1.60 -2.43
N LEU A 87 -15.43 0.98 -2.09
CA LEU A 87 -14.13 1.64 -2.06
C LEU A 87 -13.79 2.20 -3.45
N GLY A 88 -13.24 3.41 -3.52
CA GLY A 88 -12.98 4.12 -4.78
C GLY A 88 -14.15 4.99 -5.27
N GLU A 89 -15.30 4.98 -4.60
CA GLU A 89 -16.30 6.06 -4.72
C GLU A 89 -15.82 7.28 -3.92
N VAL A 90 -15.00 8.13 -4.55
CA VAL A 90 -14.44 9.32 -3.89
C VAL A 90 -15.36 10.55 -3.93
N ASN A 91 -16.49 10.48 -4.63
CA ASN A 91 -17.37 11.63 -4.90
C ASN A 91 -18.36 11.96 -3.76
N CYS A 92 -17.94 11.76 -2.52
CA CYS A 92 -18.78 11.92 -1.33
C CYS A 92 -18.83 13.35 -0.79
N VAL A 93 -18.08 14.27 -1.42
CA VAL A 93 -17.95 15.66 -0.97
C VAL A 93 -18.36 16.58 -2.10
N GLU A 94 -19.41 17.37 -1.87
CA GLU A 94 -19.80 18.47 -2.74
C GLU A 94 -19.02 19.74 -2.35
N ILE A 95 -18.38 20.37 -3.33
CA ILE A 95 -18.29 21.83 -3.41
C ILE A 95 -18.84 22.22 -4.79
N GLY A 96 -20.16 22.45 -4.89
CA GLY A 96 -20.70 23.23 -5.99
C GLY A 96 -21.90 22.65 -6.73
N ARG A 97 -21.90 21.39 -7.17
CA ARG A 97 -23.00 20.84 -7.99
C ARG A 97 -23.19 19.32 -7.84
N THR A 98 -24.38 18.96 -7.36
CA THR A 98 -25.12 17.70 -7.58
C THR A 98 -24.29 16.42 -7.44
N PHE A 99 -24.39 15.81 -6.26
CA PHE A 99 -24.16 14.39 -6.09
C PHE A 99 -24.94 13.57 -7.15
N ASP A 100 -24.42 12.40 -7.54
CA ASP A 100 -25.26 11.33 -8.11
C ASP A 100 -26.34 10.87 -7.10
N ASN A 101 -26.17 11.18 -5.80
CA ASN A 101 -27.19 10.98 -4.76
C ASN A 101 -27.06 12.02 -3.63
N ILE A 102 -27.97 12.99 -3.59
CA ILE A 102 -28.12 14.14 -2.64
C ILE A 102 -28.07 13.78 -1.15
N ASN A 103 -27.97 12.49 -0.83
CA ASN A 103 -28.10 11.91 0.49
C ASN A 103 -26.77 11.37 1.05
N CYS A 104 -25.64 11.66 0.40
CA CYS A 104 -24.32 11.27 0.90
C CYS A 104 -23.75 12.37 1.80
N GLU A 105 -23.39 12.03 3.03
CA GLU A 105 -22.87 13.00 3.99
C GLU A 105 -21.34 13.12 3.84
N PRO A 106 -20.80 14.35 3.63
CA PRO A 106 -19.36 14.55 3.63
C PRO A 106 -18.80 14.42 5.04
N ASP A 107 -18.01 13.37 5.28
CA ASP A 107 -17.21 13.24 6.50
C ASP A 107 -16.04 14.25 6.49
N SER A 108 -15.76 14.86 7.64
CA SER A 108 -14.55 15.64 7.93
C SER A 108 -13.25 14.97 7.47
N GLN A 109 -13.18 13.63 7.48
CA GLN A 109 -12.03 12.87 7.00
C GLN A 109 -11.77 13.07 5.50
N TRP A 110 -12.83 13.26 4.70
CA TRP A 110 -12.68 13.49 3.26
C TRP A 110 -11.97 14.79 2.95
N LYS A 111 -12.21 15.85 3.73
CA LYS A 111 -11.47 17.11 3.56
C LYS A 111 -9.97 16.88 3.71
N THR A 112 -9.57 16.17 4.76
CA THR A 112 -8.16 15.86 5.02
C THR A 112 -7.54 15.02 3.89
N TRP A 113 -8.28 14.01 3.41
CA TRP A 113 -7.80 13.16 2.32
C TRP A 113 -7.64 13.93 1.00
N PHE A 114 -8.61 14.77 0.63
CA PHE A 114 -8.51 15.59 -0.57
C PHE A 114 -7.48 16.71 -0.48
N ASP A 115 -7.20 17.22 0.72
CA ASP A 115 -6.13 18.19 0.91
C ASP A 115 -4.75 17.52 0.67
N LYS A 116 -4.62 16.20 0.87
CA LYS A 116 -3.43 15.40 0.48
C LYS A 116 -3.44 14.97 -0.99
N TYR A 117 -4.60 14.63 -1.54
CA TYR A 117 -4.76 14.13 -2.91
C TYR A 117 -5.75 14.96 -3.74
N PRO A 118 -5.42 16.23 -4.03
CA PRO A 118 -6.34 17.17 -4.66
C PRO A 118 -6.74 16.78 -6.09
N GLN A 119 -5.92 15.98 -6.79
CA GLN A 119 -6.20 15.53 -8.15
C GLN A 119 -7.43 14.61 -8.26
N TYR A 120 -7.86 13.99 -7.16
CA TYR A 120 -9.06 13.15 -7.15
C TYR A 120 -10.33 13.90 -6.75
N ARG A 121 -10.23 15.20 -6.45
CA ARG A 121 -11.39 16.04 -6.20
C ARG A 121 -12.04 16.35 -7.54
N LEU A 122 -13.26 15.85 -7.78
CA LEU A 122 -14.05 16.30 -8.92
C LEU A 122 -14.44 17.77 -8.69
N TYR A 123 -13.82 18.67 -9.45
CA TYR A 123 -14.24 20.07 -9.54
C TYR A 123 -15.27 20.17 -10.67
N HIS A 124 -16.56 20.21 -10.34
CA HIS A 124 -17.64 20.50 -11.30
C HIS A 124 -18.64 21.50 -10.72
#